data_AF-A0A6B3HVK6-F1
#
_entry.id   AF-A0A6B3HVK6-F1
#
_cell.length_a   1.000
_cell.length_b   1.000
_cell.length_c   1.000
_cell.angle_alpha   90.00
_cell.angle_beta   90.00
_cell.angle_gamma   90.00
#
_symmetry.space_group_name_H-M   'P 1'
#
loop_
_entity.id
_entity.type
_entity.pdbx_description
1 polymer ?
#
loop_
_entity_poly.entity_id
_entity_poly.type
_entity_poly.pdbx_seq_one_letter_code
_entity_poly.pdbx_strand_id
1 'polypeptide(L)'
;LGPVLWKRICSFPFDGRRWDQDEWYFLARTAQTATDPQGLTELELRSVAGLRWWTSAELLAARETVYPTRLAELLRTLLDEGPPRVPLVLAAEIV
;
A
#
# COMPACT_ATOMS: atom_id res chain seq x y z
N LEU A 1 3.69 14.90 2.20
CA LEU A 1 3.35 13.63 2.87
C LEU A 1 3.09 13.91 4.35
N GLY A 2 2.22 13.12 5.00
CA GLY A 2 2.06 13.14 6.46
C GLY A 2 3.20 12.41 7.20
N PRO A 3 3.09 12.22 8.53
CA PRO A 3 4.03 11.40 9.30
C PRO A 3 3.93 9.92 8.91
N VAL A 4 4.94 9.12 9.32
CA VAL A 4 4.88 7.65 9.19
C VAL A 4 3.70 7.13 10.03
N LEU A 5 2.79 6.41 9.40
CA LEU A 5 1.65 5.79 10.07
C LEU A 5 1.97 4.36 10.49
N TRP A 6 2.49 3.58 9.55
CA TRP A 6 2.71 2.17 9.71
C TRP A 6 4.08 1.78 9.17
N LYS A 7 4.64 0.72 9.74
CA LYS A 7 5.87 0.06 9.28
C LYS A 7 5.60 -1.42 9.13
N ARG A 8 6.19 -2.04 8.11
CA ARG A 8 6.10 -3.49 7.89
C ARG A 8 7.41 -4.01 7.33
N ILE A 9 7.69 -5.27 7.59
CA ILE A 9 8.74 -6.04 6.90
C ILE A 9 8.02 -7.07 6.03
N CYS A 10 8.41 -7.21 4.77
CA CYS A 10 7.92 -8.28 3.92
C CYS A 10 9.05 -8.99 3.16
N SER A 11 8.85 -10.27 2.90
CA SER A 11 9.78 -11.09 2.10
C SER A 11 8.98 -12.02 1.19
N PHE A 12 9.22 -11.96 -0.11
CA PHE A 12 8.47 -12.77 -1.09
C PHE A 12 9.30 -13.07 -2.35
N PRO A 13 9.05 -14.21 -3.03
CA PRO A 13 9.66 -14.49 -4.32
C PRO A 13 8.94 -13.71 -5.42
N PHE A 14 9.68 -12.97 -6.24
CA PHE A 14 9.14 -12.27 -7.39
C PHE A 14 10.22 -12.10 -8.46
N ASP A 15 9.83 -12.37 -9.71
CA ASP A 15 10.72 -12.30 -10.87
C ASP A 15 12.04 -13.09 -10.70
N GLY A 16 11.92 -14.35 -10.27
CA GLY A 16 13.05 -15.28 -10.15
C GLY A 16 14.00 -15.01 -8.98
N ARG A 17 13.70 -14.06 -8.09
CA ARG A 17 14.52 -13.76 -6.90
C ARG A 17 13.68 -13.55 -5.63
N ARG A 18 14.32 -13.68 -4.47
CA ARG A 18 13.75 -13.26 -3.19
C ARG A 18 13.90 -11.75 -3.05
N TRP A 19 12.83 -11.08 -2.65
CA TRP A 19 12.83 -9.68 -2.25
C TRP A 19 12.62 -9.59 -0.76
N ASP A 20 13.44 -8.79 -0.08
CA ASP A 20 13.26 -8.42 1.32
C ASP A 20 13.05 -6.90 1.37
N GLN A 21 11.96 -6.46 2.00
CA GLN A 21 11.55 -5.06 1.99
C GLN A 21 11.21 -4.58 3.39
N ASP A 22 11.74 -3.41 3.73
CA ASP A 22 11.24 -2.57 4.80
C ASP A 22 10.28 -1.54 4.21
N GLU A 23 9.04 -1.52 4.69
CA GLU A 23 7.98 -0.67 4.17
C GLU A 23 7.58 0.38 5.21
N TRP A 24 7.42 1.63 4.74
CA TRP A 24 6.89 2.75 5.53
C TRP A 24 5.68 3.33 4.83
N TYR A 25 4.56 3.40 5.54
CA TYR A 25 3.30 3.89 5.00
C TYR A 25 3.02 5.32 5.50
N PHE A 26 2.61 6.18 4.57
CA PHE A 26 2.29 7.59 4.81
C PHE A 26 0.93 7.92 4.23
N LEU A 27 0.19 8.83 4.88
CA LEU A 27 -0.98 9.44 4.25
C LEU A 27 -0.55 10.59 3.33
N ALA A 28 -0.85 10.44 2.03
CA ALA A 28 -0.74 11.50 1.05
C ALA A 28 -2.14 12.08 0.77
N ARG A 29 -2.22 13.40 0.55
CA ARG A 29 -3.43 14.07 0.07
C ARG A 29 -3.08 14.77 -1.24
N THR A 30 -3.94 14.64 -2.25
CA THR A 30 -3.76 15.23 -3.57
C THR A 30 -5.11 15.68 -4.12
N ALA A 31 -5.09 16.77 -4.89
CA ALA A 31 -6.22 17.19 -5.72
C ALA A 31 -6.12 16.65 -7.17
N GLN A 32 -4.96 16.10 -7.55
CA GLN A 32 -4.73 15.49 -8.86
C GLN A 32 -5.03 13.99 -8.79
N THR A 33 -6.00 13.55 -9.59
CA THR A 33 -6.43 12.15 -9.67
C THR A 33 -6.12 11.49 -11.01
N ALA A 34 -5.62 12.24 -12.00
CA ALA A 34 -5.12 11.66 -13.24
C ALA A 34 -3.94 10.72 -12.93
N THR A 35 -4.05 9.46 -13.36
CA THR A 35 -2.99 8.46 -13.23
C THR A 35 -2.09 8.51 -14.46
N ASP A 36 -0.78 8.57 -14.25
CA ASP A 36 0.21 8.56 -15.33
C ASP A 36 1.27 7.48 -15.03
N PRO A 37 1.42 6.44 -15.88
CA PRO A 37 2.44 5.41 -15.73
C PRO A 37 3.82 5.85 -16.25
N GLN A 38 4.05 7.13 -16.50
CA GLN A 38 5.38 7.63 -16.85
C GLN A 38 6.40 7.38 -15.72
N GLY A 39 7.62 7.03 -16.11
CA GLY A 39 8.73 6.82 -15.18
C GLY A 39 8.82 5.42 -14.55
N LEU A 40 7.96 4.48 -14.96
CA LEU A 40 8.07 3.08 -14.56
C LEU A 40 9.36 2.44 -15.10
N THR A 41 9.99 1.63 -14.27
CA THR A 41 11.12 0.76 -14.64
C THR A 41 10.66 -0.35 -15.59
N GLU A 42 11.61 -1.01 -16.27
CA GLU A 42 11.30 -2.17 -17.13
C GLU A 42 10.55 -3.28 -16.39
N LEU A 43 10.92 -3.52 -15.12
CA LEU A 43 10.26 -4.50 -14.26
C LEU A 43 8.80 -4.11 -13.99
N GLU A 44 8.54 -2.84 -13.65
CA GLU A 44 7.19 -2.36 -13.38
C GLU A 44 6.33 -2.36 -14.65
N LEU A 45 6.89 -2.01 -15.81
CA LEU A 45 6.17 -2.02 -17.09
C LEU A 45 5.65 -3.42 -17.45
N ARG A 46 6.39 -4.48 -17.13
CA ARG A 46 5.97 -5.87 -17.41
C ARG A 46 5.11 -6.49 -16.31
N SER A 47 5.06 -5.90 -15.11
CA SER A 47 4.33 -6.46 -13.97
C SER A 47 3.08 -5.69 -13.56
N VAL A 48 2.98 -4.40 -13.89
CA VAL A 48 1.82 -3.55 -13.56
C VAL A 48 0.78 -3.64 -14.67
N ALA A 49 -0.39 -4.18 -14.36
CA ALA A 49 -1.49 -4.30 -15.32
C ALA A 49 -2.28 -3.00 -15.50
N GLY A 50 -2.23 -2.08 -14.53
CA GLY A 50 -2.94 -0.81 -14.60
C GLY A 50 -3.04 -0.11 -13.26
N LEU A 51 -3.61 1.09 -13.29
CA LEU A 51 -3.82 1.96 -12.13
C LEU A 51 -5.29 2.34 -12.04
N ARG A 52 -5.84 2.32 -10.83
CA ARG A 52 -7.17 2.85 -10.56
C ARG A 52 -7.27 3.38 -9.14
N TRP A 53 -8.15 4.36 -8.94
CA TRP A 53 -8.54 4.78 -7.61
C TRP A 53 -9.53 3.80 -7.00
N TRP A 54 -9.44 3.64 -5.68
CA TRP A 54 -10.40 2.92 -4.87
C TRP A 54 -10.93 3.87 -3.81
N THR A 55 -12.25 3.89 -3.63
CA THR A 55 -12.86 4.43 -2.42
C THR A 55 -12.61 3.48 -1.26
N SER A 56 -12.73 3.99 -0.03
CA SER A 56 -12.63 3.15 1.16
C SER A 56 -13.69 2.03 1.19
N ALA A 57 -14.89 2.27 0.64
CA ALA A 57 -15.95 1.27 0.56
C ALA A 57 -15.63 0.19 -0.48
N GLU A 58 -15.11 0.57 -1.64
CA GLU A 58 -14.64 -0.39 -2.65
C GLU A 58 -13.53 -1.28 -2.07
N LEU A 59 -12.59 -0.69 -1.33
CA LEU A 59 -11.47 -1.44 -0.75
C LEU A 59 -11.93 -2.47 0.30
N LEU A 60 -12.98 -2.15 1.07
CA LEU A 60 -13.60 -3.10 2.02
C LEU A 60 -14.34 -4.23 1.31
N ALA A 61 -14.90 -3.96 0.13
CA ALA A 61 -15.65 -4.95 -0.65
C ALA A 61 -14.75 -5.76 -1.62
N ALA A 62 -13.46 -5.42 -1.71
CA ALA A 62 -12.49 -6.07 -2.57
C ALA A 62 -12.42 -7.57 -2.29
N ARG A 63 -12.35 -8.38 -3.34
CA ARG A 63 -12.05 -9.82 -3.23
C ARG A 63 -10.61 -10.13 -3.62
N GLU A 64 -9.99 -9.19 -4.32
CA GLU A 64 -8.59 -9.20 -4.69
C GLU A 64 -7.71 -9.07 -3.45
N THR A 65 -6.54 -9.70 -3.50
CA THR A 65 -5.53 -9.51 -2.46
C THR A 65 -5.00 -8.09 -2.50
N VAL A 66 -5.13 -7.39 -1.37
CA VAL A 66 -4.60 -6.03 -1.19
C VAL A 66 -3.53 -6.07 -0.10
N TYR A 67 -2.38 -5.49 -0.40
CA TYR A 67 -1.29 -5.31 0.56
C TYR A 67 -1.18 -3.83 1.00
N PRO A 68 -0.81 -3.56 2.26
CA PRO A 68 -0.61 -4.53 3.34
C PRO A 68 -1.91 -5.26 3.68
N THR A 69 -1.80 -6.48 4.24
CA THR A 69 -2.97 -7.21 4.70
C THR A 69 -3.75 -6.35 5.69
N ARG A 70 -5.09 -6.35 5.57
CA ARG A 70 -6.00 -5.48 6.33
C ARG A 70 -5.92 -3.98 6.02
N LEU A 71 -5.34 -3.56 4.89
CA LEU A 71 -5.29 -2.13 4.50
C LEU A 71 -6.65 -1.44 4.58
N ALA A 72 -7.74 -2.12 4.18
CA ALA A 72 -9.08 -1.55 4.23
C ALA A 72 -9.50 -1.14 5.66
N GLU A 73 -9.28 -2.01 6.64
CA GLU A 73 -9.58 -1.75 8.05
C GLU A 73 -8.68 -0.64 8.61
N LEU A 74 -7.37 -0.71 8.32
CA LEU A 74 -6.40 0.30 8.74
C LEU A 74 -6.75 1.69 8.21
N LEU A 75 -7.16 1.77 6.95
CA LEU A 75 -7.60 3.01 6.32
C LEU A 75 -8.89 3.54 6.97
N ARG A 76 -9.86 2.66 7.28
CA ARG A 76 -11.08 3.07 8.01
C ARG A 76 -10.76 3.68 9.37
N THR A 77 -9.97 2.99 10.19
CA THR A 77 -9.54 3.51 11.49
C THR A 77 -8.81 4.85 11.33
N LEU A 78 -7.91 4.97 10.35
CA LEU A 78 -7.21 6.23 10.08
C LEU A 78 -8.17 7.38 9.73
N LEU A 79 -9.24 7.11 8.98
CA LEU A 79 -10.23 8.12 8.58
C LEU A 79 -11.17 8.49 9.74
N ASP A 80 -11.51 7.53 10.60
CA ASP A 80 -12.48 7.71 11.68
C ASP A 80 -11.81 8.28 12.96
N GLU A 81 -10.60 7.81 13.30
CA GLU A 81 -9.89 8.16 14.53
C GLU A 81 -8.69 9.09 14.31
N GLY A 82 -8.24 9.24 13.06
CA GLY A 82 -7.05 10.00 12.72
C GLY A 82 -5.75 9.18 12.77
N PRO A 83 -4.60 9.82 12.48
CA PRO A 83 -3.31 9.14 12.48
C PRO A 83 -2.91 8.66 13.89
N PRO A 84 -2.25 7.50 14.01
CA PRO A 84 -1.78 7.03 15.31
C PRO A 84 -0.72 7.99 15.86
N ARG A 85 -0.66 8.12 17.20
CA ARG A 85 0.32 9.01 17.87
C ARG A 85 1.77 8.58 17.64
N VAL A 86 2.00 7.29 17.41
CA VAL A 86 3.29 6.69 17.07
C VAL A 86 3.10 5.70 15.93
N PRO A 87 4.12 5.47 15.07
CA PRO A 87 4.00 4.51 13.98
C PRO A 87 3.68 3.11 14.51
N LEU A 88 2.67 2.45 13.92
CA LEU A 88 2.34 1.07 14.27
C LEU A 88 3.21 0.09 13.45
N VAL A 89 3.69 -0.96 14.09
CA VAL A 89 4.35 -2.07 13.40
C VAL A 89 3.27 -3.07 13.00
N LEU A 90 3.10 -3.29 11.70
CA LEU A 90 2.19 -4.28 11.15
C LEU A 90 2.83 -5.67 11.18
N ALA A 91 1.99 -6.71 11.11
CA ALA A 91 2.47 -8.08 10.97
C ALA A 91 3.32 -8.22 9.70
N ALA A 92 4.42 -8.96 9.81
CA ALA A 92 5.27 -9.25 8.67
C ALA A 92 4.56 -10.19 7.69
N GLU A 93 4.85 -10.02 6.39
CA GLU A 93 4.38 -10.91 5.34
C GLU A 93 5.58 -11.65 4.76
N ILE A 94 5.73 -12.94 5.09
CA ILE A 94 6.87 -13.76 4.64
C ILE A 94 6.29 -14.99 3.94
N VAL A 95 6.50 -15.07 2.63
CA VAL A 95 5.98 -16.14 1.74
C VAL A 95 7.12 -16.79 0.99
#